data_AF-A0AAN7RTT2-F1
#
_entry.id   AF-A0AAN7RTT2-F1
#
_cell.length_a   1.000
_cell.length_b   1.000
_cell.length_c   1.000
_cell.angle_alpha   90.00
_cell.angle_beta   90.00
_cell.angle_gamma   90.00
#
_symmetry.space_group_name_H-M   'P 1'
#
loop_
_entity.id
_entity.type
_entity.pdbx_description
1 polymer ?
#
loop_
_entity_poly.entity_id
_entity_poly.type
_entity_poly.pdbx_seq_one_letter_code
_entity_poly.pdbx_strand_id
1 'polypeptide(L)'
;MPALVLGGNVPGDPQGAQCPHTPPALLLPPDAEKTLDYWNEGARRRLESALALQPAARQAKNIILFVGDGMGLPTMSAARIYKGQLAGGLGEESVLAMETFPHVALAKTYTIDRQVPDSAGTGTAYLCGVKANAKTLGLSGAAVYGKCRTAFGNEVDSILHRARLAGKSVGIVTTTRVQHASPGAAYAHSASRSWYADANMPKEALRDGCKDIAYQLVHNTDINVILGGGRMYMTPRRTPDPEYPEDPAQNGTRKDGLDLIAEWLSAKQGARYVWDKKGLDAVEDDSVSHLMGKSITVCATGNTSSSSRLRECWWGHKAAPVRTPPPRPTPPGLFEPKDMKYELNRNASTDPSIVEMTEKAIRILRRNPNGFFLFVEDE
;
A
#
# COMPACT_ATOMS: atom_id res chain seq x y z
N MET A 1 -18.26 -20.15 36.74
CA MET A 1 -18.31 -18.93 35.89
C MET A 1 -18.21 -17.73 36.84
N PRO A 2 -17.03 -17.12 37.06
CA PRO A 2 -16.97 -15.95 37.92
C PRO A 2 -17.25 -14.69 37.09
N ALA A 3 -18.23 -13.92 37.54
CA ALA A 3 -18.53 -12.58 37.04
C ALA A 3 -17.44 -11.62 37.54
N LEU A 4 -16.83 -10.87 36.62
CA LEU A 4 -15.90 -9.81 36.96
C LEU A 4 -16.70 -8.53 37.23
N VAL A 5 -16.79 -8.15 38.50
CA VAL A 5 -17.31 -6.85 38.94
C VAL A 5 -16.17 -5.84 38.81
N LEU A 6 -16.31 -4.86 37.91
CA LEU A 6 -15.39 -3.73 37.82
C LEU A 6 -15.97 -2.54 38.59
N GLY A 7 -15.46 -2.30 39.79
CA GLY A 7 -15.70 -1.10 40.57
C GLY A 7 -14.39 -0.65 41.22
N GLY A 8 -13.90 0.52 40.83
CA GLY A 8 -12.71 1.13 41.44
C GLY A 8 -12.30 2.41 40.71
N ASN A 9 -12.67 3.56 41.28
CA ASN A 9 -12.23 4.88 40.83
C ASN A 9 -10.73 5.07 41.11
N VAL A 10 -9.96 5.47 40.08
CA VAL A 10 -8.60 6.00 40.23
C VAL A 10 -8.67 7.52 39.97
N PRO A 11 -8.28 8.40 40.91
CA PRO A 11 -8.28 9.84 40.69
C PRO A 11 -6.95 10.29 40.06
N GLY A 12 -7.00 10.90 38.86
CA GLY A 12 -5.82 11.57 38.29
C GLY A 12 -5.70 11.75 36.77
N ASP A 13 -6.77 11.63 35.97
CA ASP A 13 -6.66 11.80 34.50
C ASP A 13 -7.08 13.22 34.05
N PRO A 14 -6.24 14.00 33.33
CA PRO A 14 -6.59 15.33 32.87
C PRO A 14 -7.47 15.27 31.61
N GLN A 15 -8.70 15.77 31.74
CA GLN A 15 -9.56 16.36 30.70
C GLN A 15 -9.55 15.72 29.29
N GLY A 16 -10.52 14.83 29.06
CA GLY A 16 -11.65 15.23 28.20
C GLY A 16 -11.69 14.74 26.75
N ALA A 17 -11.46 13.45 26.48
CA ALA A 17 -12.13 12.79 25.36
C ALA A 17 -13.40 12.13 25.90
N GLN A 18 -14.53 12.84 25.87
CA GLN A 18 -15.82 12.25 26.19
C GLN A 18 -16.14 11.18 25.14
N CYS A 19 -16.07 9.90 25.52
CA CYS A 19 -16.81 8.86 24.81
C CYS A 19 -18.28 9.31 24.74
N PRO A 20 -18.95 9.25 23.58
CA PRO A 20 -20.35 9.65 23.50
C PRO A 20 -21.18 8.86 24.52
N HIS A 21 -21.68 9.56 25.53
CA HIS A 21 -22.39 9.01 26.70
C HIS A 21 -23.83 8.57 26.39
N THR A 22 -24.14 8.28 25.13
CA THR A 22 -25.43 7.72 24.75
C THR A 22 -25.18 6.32 24.21
N PRO A 23 -25.54 5.25 24.97
CA PRO A 23 -25.53 3.93 24.37
C PRO A 23 -26.40 4.00 23.11
N PRO A 24 -25.95 3.45 21.97
CA PRO A 24 -26.79 3.38 20.78
C PRO A 24 -28.11 2.77 21.19
N ALA A 25 -29.22 3.38 20.75
CA ALA A 25 -30.55 2.84 21.00
C ALA A 25 -30.51 1.35 20.62
N LEU A 26 -30.89 0.47 21.55
CA LEU A 26 -30.94 -0.97 21.31
C LEU A 26 -31.91 -1.20 20.16
N LEU A 27 -31.38 -1.35 18.95
CA LEU A 27 -32.12 -1.79 17.79
C LEU A 27 -32.62 -3.20 18.13
N LEU A 28 -33.93 -3.39 18.05
CA LEU A 28 -34.53 -4.71 18.24
C LEU A 28 -34.37 -5.51 16.94
N PRO A 29 -34.17 -6.83 17.02
CA PRO A 29 -34.25 -7.71 15.85
C PRO A 29 -35.53 -7.45 15.05
N PRO A 30 -35.45 -7.34 13.71
CA PRO A 30 -36.63 -7.20 12.88
C PRO A 30 -37.64 -8.32 13.17
N ASP A 31 -38.94 -7.98 13.25
CA ASP A 31 -39.98 -8.98 13.51
C ASP A 31 -39.99 -10.12 12.48
N ALA A 32 -39.51 -9.85 11.26
CA ALA A 32 -39.32 -10.85 10.22
C ALA A 32 -38.41 -12.01 10.67
N GLU A 33 -37.34 -11.75 11.41
CA GLU A 33 -36.39 -12.78 11.86
C GLU A 33 -37.00 -13.74 12.90
N LYS A 34 -38.12 -13.35 13.52
CA LYS A 34 -38.88 -14.22 14.43
C LYS A 34 -39.69 -15.28 13.70
N THR A 35 -39.81 -15.18 12.37
CA THR A 35 -40.62 -16.09 11.55
C THR A 35 -39.76 -17.17 10.91
N LEU A 36 -40.32 -18.39 10.77
CA LEU A 36 -39.66 -19.49 10.06
C LEU A 36 -39.43 -19.16 8.57
N ASP A 37 -40.39 -18.45 7.95
CA ASP A 37 -40.36 -18.12 6.53
C ASP A 37 -39.14 -17.27 6.17
N TYR A 38 -38.76 -16.30 7.01
CA TYR A 38 -37.56 -15.48 6.79
C TYR A 38 -36.30 -16.34 6.62
N TRP A 39 -36.10 -17.32 7.52
CA TRP A 39 -34.93 -18.20 7.49
C TRP A 39 -34.98 -19.18 6.33
N ASN A 40 -36.14 -19.80 6.08
CA ASN A 40 -36.31 -20.76 4.98
C ASN A 40 -36.10 -20.10 3.62
N GLU A 41 -36.67 -18.91 3.41
CA GLU A 41 -36.56 -18.15 2.18
C GLU A 41 -35.13 -17.61 1.98
N GLY A 42 -34.46 -17.19 3.06
CA GLY A 42 -33.04 -16.87 3.05
C GLY A 42 -32.14 -18.06 2.71
N ALA A 43 -32.47 -19.26 3.19
CA ALA A 43 -31.75 -20.48 2.87
C ALA A 43 -31.96 -20.90 1.41
N ARG A 44 -33.21 -20.84 0.92
CA ARG A 44 -33.58 -21.14 -0.48
C ARG A 44 -32.79 -20.30 -1.47
N ARG A 45 -32.73 -18.98 -1.27
CA ARG A 45 -31.93 -18.08 -2.14
C ARG A 45 -30.45 -18.44 -2.18
N ARG A 46 -29.86 -18.81 -1.04
CA ARG A 46 -28.43 -19.18 -0.95
C ARG A 46 -28.17 -20.52 -1.63
N LEU A 47 -29.07 -21.49 -1.48
CA LEU A 47 -29.00 -22.77 -2.18
C LEU A 47 -29.11 -22.60 -3.70
N GLU A 48 -30.06 -21.79 -4.17
CA GLU A 48 -30.20 -21.46 -5.59
C GLU A 48 -28.93 -20.81 -6.15
N SER A 49 -28.35 -19.86 -5.40
CA SER A 49 -27.08 -19.22 -5.78
C SER A 49 -25.92 -20.22 -5.83
N ALA A 50 -25.85 -21.17 -4.90
CA ALA A 50 -24.81 -22.20 -4.87
C ALA A 50 -24.96 -23.20 -6.03
N LEU A 51 -26.19 -23.62 -6.35
CA LEU A 51 -26.47 -24.53 -7.47
C LEU A 51 -26.22 -23.88 -8.83
N ALA A 52 -26.35 -22.55 -8.93
CA ALA A 52 -26.06 -21.81 -10.15
C ALA A 52 -24.56 -21.59 -10.40
N LEU A 53 -23.68 -21.86 -9.43
CA LEU A 53 -22.26 -21.61 -9.54
C LEU A 53 -21.61 -22.59 -10.53
N GLN A 54 -20.97 -22.05 -11.57
CA GLN A 54 -20.27 -22.83 -12.60
C GLN A 54 -18.76 -22.51 -12.59
N PRO A 55 -17.87 -23.51 -12.68
CA PRO A 55 -16.44 -23.26 -12.80
C PRO A 55 -16.12 -22.45 -14.06
N ALA A 56 -15.31 -21.39 -13.90
CA ALA A 56 -14.79 -20.66 -15.05
C ALA A 56 -13.61 -21.43 -15.66
N ALA A 57 -13.84 -22.11 -16.79
CA ALA A 57 -12.79 -22.85 -17.51
C ALA A 57 -11.88 -21.96 -18.40
N ARG A 58 -11.68 -20.69 -18.03
CA ARG A 58 -10.90 -19.71 -18.81
C ARG A 58 -9.69 -19.21 -18.04
N GLN A 59 -8.59 -18.96 -18.76
CA GLN A 59 -7.40 -18.35 -18.18
C GLN A 59 -7.71 -16.93 -17.69
N ALA A 60 -7.27 -16.60 -16.47
CA ALA A 60 -7.43 -15.27 -15.91
C ALA A 60 -6.52 -14.26 -16.63
N LYS A 61 -7.13 -13.22 -17.22
CA LYS A 61 -6.39 -12.08 -17.79
C LYS A 61 -5.75 -11.23 -16.69
N ASN A 62 -6.50 -10.96 -15.63
CA ASN A 62 -6.08 -10.11 -14.52
C ASN A 62 -6.09 -10.91 -13.21
N ILE A 63 -5.16 -10.61 -12.32
CA ILE A 63 -5.04 -11.21 -11.00
C ILE A 63 -4.99 -10.07 -9.99
N ILE A 64 -5.89 -10.07 -9.01
CA ILE A 64 -5.87 -9.13 -7.89
C ILE A 64 -5.82 -9.94 -6.61
N LEU A 65 -4.84 -9.65 -5.76
CA LEU A 65 -4.70 -10.25 -4.45
C LEU A 65 -4.88 -9.16 -3.39
N PHE A 66 -5.97 -9.27 -2.62
CA PHE A 66 -6.20 -8.44 -1.44
C PHE A 66 -5.70 -9.19 -0.19
N VAL A 67 -4.91 -8.50 0.62
CA VAL A 67 -4.38 -9.03 1.90
C VAL A 67 -4.74 -8.05 3.00
N GLY A 68 -5.50 -8.51 4.00
CA GLY A 68 -5.59 -7.81 5.28
C GLY A 68 -4.53 -8.40 6.21
N ASP A 69 -3.46 -7.68 6.49
CA ASP A 69 -2.45 -8.13 7.45
C ASP A 69 -3.11 -8.25 8.84
N GLY A 70 -2.85 -9.36 9.53
CA GLY A 70 -3.53 -9.68 10.80
C GLY A 70 -5.04 -9.94 10.73
N MET A 71 -5.68 -9.93 9.55
CA MET A 71 -7.13 -10.07 9.41
C MET A 71 -7.61 -11.54 9.52
N GLY A 72 -7.59 -12.08 10.74
CA GLY A 72 -8.15 -13.39 11.05
C GLY A 72 -9.68 -13.43 11.07
N LEU A 73 -10.26 -14.62 11.24
CA LEU A 73 -11.73 -14.81 11.34
C LEU A 73 -12.39 -13.95 12.44
N PRO A 74 -11.79 -13.75 13.63
CA PRO A 74 -12.35 -12.84 14.63
C PRO A 74 -12.40 -11.39 14.13
N THR A 75 -11.34 -10.91 13.49
CA THR A 75 -11.28 -9.56 12.90
C THR A 75 -12.36 -9.39 11.83
N MET A 76 -12.55 -10.38 10.95
CA MET A 76 -13.61 -10.36 9.95
C MET A 76 -15.00 -10.26 10.58
N SER A 77 -15.26 -11.01 11.65
CA SER A 77 -16.57 -10.99 12.32
C SER A 77 -16.82 -9.66 13.03
N ALA A 78 -15.82 -9.11 13.71
CA ALA A 78 -15.92 -7.79 14.34
C ALA A 78 -16.12 -6.68 13.29
N ALA A 79 -15.38 -6.73 12.18
CA ALA A 79 -15.50 -5.77 11.09
C ALA A 79 -16.88 -5.82 10.40
N ARG A 80 -17.45 -7.03 10.22
CA ARG A 80 -18.83 -7.21 9.73
C ARG A 80 -19.83 -6.48 10.61
N ILE A 81 -19.81 -6.78 11.91
CA ILE A 81 -20.73 -6.17 12.88
C ILE A 81 -20.58 -4.66 12.87
N TYR A 82 -19.33 -4.16 12.98
CA TYR A 82 -19.04 -2.74 12.98
C TYR A 82 -19.54 -2.04 11.70
N LYS A 83 -19.29 -2.63 10.52
CA LYS A 83 -19.76 -2.08 9.23
C LYS A 83 -21.29 -2.05 9.16
N GLY A 84 -21.97 -3.09 9.61
CA GLY A 84 -23.43 -3.13 9.61
C GLY A 84 -24.04 -2.08 10.55
N GLN A 85 -23.44 -1.89 11.73
CA GLN A 85 -23.87 -0.85 12.68
C GLN A 85 -23.64 0.57 12.15
N LEU A 86 -22.50 0.82 11.48
CA LEU A 86 -22.27 2.09 10.79
C LEU A 86 -23.30 2.37 9.68
N ALA A 87 -23.86 1.32 9.07
CA ALA A 87 -24.93 1.42 8.08
C ALA A 87 -26.35 1.51 8.71
N GLY A 88 -26.45 1.56 10.05
CA GLY A 88 -27.72 1.65 10.77
C GLY A 88 -28.43 0.31 11.01
N GLY A 89 -27.78 -0.82 10.69
CA GLY A 89 -28.27 -2.17 11.00
C GLY A 89 -27.84 -2.67 12.38
N LEU A 90 -28.13 -3.94 12.69
CA LEU A 90 -27.71 -4.56 13.95
C LEU A 90 -26.23 -4.94 13.93
N GLY A 91 -25.77 -5.41 12.76
CA GLY A 91 -24.38 -5.68 12.47
C GLY A 91 -24.16 -7.12 12.04
N GLU A 92 -24.65 -8.07 12.83
CA GLU A 92 -24.41 -9.51 12.67
C GLU A 92 -24.91 -10.07 11.34
N GLU A 93 -26.04 -9.55 10.86
CA GLU A 93 -26.71 -9.91 9.61
C GLU A 93 -26.05 -9.30 8.37
N SER A 94 -25.23 -8.26 8.56
CA SER A 94 -24.58 -7.57 7.45
C SER A 94 -23.55 -8.48 6.77
N VAL A 95 -23.22 -8.18 5.51
CA VAL A 95 -22.28 -8.99 4.72
C VAL A 95 -21.14 -8.10 4.22
N LEU A 96 -19.89 -8.51 4.50
CA LEU A 96 -18.72 -7.85 3.94
C LEU A 96 -18.59 -8.15 2.45
N ALA A 97 -17.93 -7.27 1.70
CA ALA A 97 -17.72 -7.49 0.25
C ALA A 97 -16.99 -8.82 -0.01
N MET A 98 -15.99 -9.15 0.82
CA MET A 98 -15.23 -10.40 0.73
C MET A 98 -16.06 -11.67 1.02
N GLU A 99 -17.17 -11.55 1.76
CA GLU A 99 -18.05 -12.68 2.06
C GLU A 99 -19.02 -13.02 0.92
N THR A 100 -19.08 -12.15 -0.10
CA THR A 100 -19.83 -12.44 -1.33
C THR A 100 -19.02 -13.30 -2.31
N PHE A 101 -17.75 -13.57 -2.01
CA PHE A 101 -16.91 -14.43 -2.85
C PHE A 101 -17.40 -15.89 -2.77
N PRO A 102 -17.57 -16.58 -3.90
CA PRO A 102 -18.23 -17.89 -3.94
C PRO A 102 -17.36 -19.05 -3.46
N HIS A 103 -16.06 -18.82 -3.25
CA HIS A 103 -15.10 -19.84 -2.86
C HIS A 103 -14.35 -19.41 -1.61
N VAL A 104 -14.33 -20.28 -0.61
CA VAL A 104 -13.67 -20.06 0.68
C VAL A 104 -12.75 -21.25 0.97
N ALA A 105 -11.56 -20.96 1.47
CA ALA A 105 -10.62 -21.97 1.94
C ALA A 105 -9.93 -21.49 3.21
N LEU A 106 -9.48 -22.43 4.04
CA LEU A 106 -8.61 -22.14 5.17
C LEU A 106 -7.15 -22.31 4.77
N ALA A 107 -6.33 -21.32 5.11
CA ALA A 107 -4.89 -21.34 4.84
C ALA A 107 -4.10 -21.64 6.12
N LYS A 108 -3.16 -22.60 6.06
CA LYS A 108 -2.23 -22.90 7.17
C LYS A 108 -1.02 -21.98 7.11
N THR A 109 -0.94 -21.01 8.02
CA THR A 109 -0.04 -19.85 7.91
C THR A 109 1.36 -20.01 8.50
N TYR A 110 1.67 -21.10 9.20
CA TYR A 110 2.99 -21.34 9.81
C TYR A 110 4.18 -21.07 8.86
N THR A 111 5.28 -20.49 9.34
CA THR A 111 6.57 -20.47 8.62
C THR A 111 7.32 -21.75 8.89
N ILE A 112 8.39 -22.03 8.15
CA ILE A 112 9.17 -23.28 8.32
C ILE A 112 9.71 -23.40 9.75
N ASP A 113 10.08 -22.28 10.36
CA ASP A 113 10.73 -22.18 11.67
C ASP A 113 9.82 -21.69 12.81
N ARG A 114 8.57 -21.26 12.54
CA ARG A 114 7.63 -20.75 13.55
C ARG A 114 6.19 -21.21 13.30
N GLN A 115 5.53 -21.64 14.37
CA GLN A 115 4.10 -21.97 14.34
C GLN A 115 3.23 -20.71 14.18
N VAL A 116 3.56 -19.65 14.94
CA VAL A 116 2.98 -18.32 14.77
C VAL A 116 3.91 -17.54 13.83
N PRO A 117 3.46 -17.25 12.60
CA PRO A 117 4.31 -16.64 11.59
C PRO A 117 4.47 -15.13 11.79
N ASP A 118 5.31 -14.52 10.95
CA ASP A 118 5.32 -13.07 10.73
C ASP A 118 4.94 -12.75 9.27
N SER A 119 4.63 -11.49 8.94
CA SER A 119 4.24 -11.06 7.60
C SER A 119 5.28 -11.37 6.49
N ALA A 120 6.57 -11.48 6.81
CA ALA A 120 7.62 -11.70 5.80
C ALA A 120 7.62 -13.15 5.29
N GLY A 121 7.61 -14.11 6.20
CA GLY A 121 7.56 -15.53 5.84
C GLY A 121 6.23 -15.90 5.17
N THR A 122 5.11 -15.34 5.63
CA THR A 122 3.81 -15.53 4.96
C THR A 122 3.76 -14.83 3.61
N GLY A 123 4.31 -13.62 3.49
CA GLY A 123 4.49 -12.89 2.24
C GLY A 123 5.12 -13.75 1.16
N THR A 124 6.24 -14.39 1.49
CA THR A 124 6.94 -15.31 0.59
C THR A 124 6.06 -16.51 0.21
N ALA A 125 5.27 -17.04 1.14
CA ALA A 125 4.37 -18.16 0.87
C ALA A 125 3.27 -17.79 -0.13
N TYR A 126 2.51 -16.71 0.09
CA TYR A 126 1.36 -16.39 -0.77
C TYR A 126 1.74 -15.63 -2.05
N LEU A 127 2.92 -14.98 -2.11
CA LEU A 127 3.39 -14.31 -3.34
C LEU A 127 4.33 -15.18 -4.17
N CYS A 128 5.21 -15.96 -3.55
CA CYS A 128 6.18 -16.78 -4.29
C CYS A 128 5.72 -18.24 -4.44
N GLY A 129 4.84 -18.73 -3.56
CA GLY A 129 4.40 -20.12 -3.54
C GLY A 129 5.36 -21.05 -2.80
N VAL A 130 6.26 -20.49 -1.99
CA VAL A 130 7.27 -21.22 -1.22
C VAL A 130 7.21 -20.76 0.24
N LYS A 131 7.07 -21.68 1.19
CA LYS A 131 7.19 -21.33 2.61
C LYS A 131 8.64 -20.96 2.93
N ALA A 132 8.81 -19.94 3.76
CA ALA A 132 10.10 -19.39 4.14
C ALA A 132 10.29 -19.42 5.67
N ASN A 133 11.47 -18.98 6.13
CA ASN A 133 11.73 -18.72 7.53
C ASN A 133 11.18 -17.33 7.90
N ALA A 134 10.80 -17.16 9.17
CA ALA A 134 10.28 -15.90 9.67
C ALA A 134 11.29 -14.75 9.47
N LYS A 135 10.78 -13.55 9.21
CA LYS A 135 11.54 -12.31 8.97
C LYS A 135 12.41 -12.29 7.71
N THR A 136 12.31 -13.27 6.83
CA THR A 136 12.97 -13.29 5.50
C THR A 136 11.95 -13.00 4.39
N LEU A 137 12.38 -12.32 3.33
CA LEU A 137 11.53 -11.89 2.21
C LEU A 137 12.02 -12.52 0.92
N GLY A 138 11.14 -13.20 0.19
CA GLY A 138 11.46 -13.72 -1.15
C GLY A 138 12.60 -14.74 -1.15
N LEU A 139 12.83 -15.43 -0.04
CA LEU A 139 13.89 -16.43 0.12
C LEU A 139 13.31 -17.79 0.53
N SER A 140 13.95 -18.87 0.11
CA SER A 140 13.62 -20.23 0.53
C SER A 140 13.95 -20.45 2.02
N GLY A 141 13.46 -21.57 2.59
CA GLY A 141 13.78 -21.98 3.97
C GLY A 141 15.26 -22.29 4.24
N ALA A 142 16.12 -22.31 3.23
CA ALA A 142 17.56 -22.45 3.42
C ALA A 142 18.25 -21.14 3.82
N ALA A 143 17.63 -19.98 3.57
CA ALA A 143 18.16 -18.70 4.01
C ALA A 143 17.98 -18.50 5.52
N VAL A 144 18.99 -17.93 6.16
CA VAL A 144 19.02 -17.69 7.61
C VAL A 144 18.79 -16.22 7.89
N TYR A 145 17.84 -15.92 8.79
CA TYR A 145 17.52 -14.55 9.19
C TYR A 145 18.77 -13.77 9.62
N GLY A 146 18.93 -12.57 9.05
CA GLY A 146 20.04 -11.66 9.31
C GLY A 146 21.39 -12.07 8.71
N LYS A 147 21.47 -13.18 7.96
CA LYS A 147 22.72 -13.66 7.34
C LYS A 147 22.70 -13.44 5.83
N CYS A 148 23.23 -12.28 5.42
CA CYS A 148 23.25 -11.84 4.02
C CYS A 148 23.73 -12.94 3.04
N ARG A 149 24.86 -13.58 3.33
CA ARG A 149 25.45 -14.61 2.44
C ARG A 149 24.53 -15.79 2.13
N THR A 150 23.56 -16.06 3.01
CA THR A 150 22.60 -17.16 2.82
C THR A 150 21.41 -16.77 1.94
N ALA A 151 21.29 -15.49 1.55
CA ALA A 151 20.28 -15.05 0.59
C ALA A 151 20.62 -15.51 -0.83
N PHE A 152 21.91 -15.42 -1.21
CA PHE A 152 22.37 -15.75 -2.56
C PHE A 152 22.18 -17.25 -2.88
N GLY A 153 21.49 -17.53 -3.98
CA GLY A 153 21.13 -18.87 -4.42
C GLY A 153 19.84 -19.42 -3.79
N ASN A 154 19.20 -18.66 -2.90
CA ASN A 154 17.96 -19.03 -2.23
C ASN A 154 16.78 -18.11 -2.58
N GLU A 155 16.95 -17.23 -3.58
CA GLU A 155 15.91 -16.36 -4.10
C GLU A 155 14.74 -17.16 -4.70
N VAL A 156 13.51 -16.72 -4.45
CA VAL A 156 12.30 -17.32 -5.02
C VAL A 156 11.42 -16.26 -5.68
N ASP A 157 11.09 -16.47 -6.95
CA ASP A 157 10.35 -15.49 -7.74
C ASP A 157 8.88 -15.37 -7.32
N SER A 158 8.44 -14.13 -7.13
CA SER A 158 7.05 -13.82 -6.83
C SER A 158 6.15 -14.01 -8.07
N ILE A 159 4.85 -14.12 -7.84
CA ILE A 159 3.84 -14.06 -8.91
C ILE A 159 3.83 -12.68 -9.57
N LEU A 160 4.20 -11.62 -8.85
CA LEU A 160 4.36 -10.27 -9.40
C LEU A 160 5.49 -10.27 -10.44
N HIS A 161 6.68 -10.79 -10.09
CA HIS A 161 7.81 -10.89 -11.00
C HIS A 161 7.46 -11.74 -12.23
N ARG A 162 6.86 -12.92 -12.01
CA ARG A 162 6.41 -13.81 -13.10
C ARG A 162 5.35 -13.17 -14.00
N ALA A 163 4.41 -12.41 -13.44
CA ALA A 163 3.42 -11.68 -14.23
C ALA A 163 4.09 -10.62 -15.11
N ARG A 164 5.09 -9.90 -14.58
CA ARG A 164 5.86 -8.92 -15.35
C ARG A 164 6.64 -9.56 -16.49
N LEU A 165 7.28 -10.71 -16.25
CA LEU A 165 7.97 -11.50 -17.27
C LEU A 165 7.01 -12.03 -18.35
N ALA A 166 5.77 -12.36 -17.97
CA ALA A 166 4.70 -12.74 -18.90
C ALA A 166 4.08 -11.54 -19.68
N GLY A 167 4.69 -10.35 -19.62
CA GLY A 167 4.24 -9.17 -20.35
C GLY A 167 3.02 -8.48 -19.76
N LYS A 168 2.58 -8.85 -18.55
CA LYS A 168 1.51 -8.16 -17.82
C LYS A 168 2.06 -6.90 -17.15
N SER A 169 1.18 -5.95 -16.91
CA SER A 169 1.49 -4.83 -16.02
C SER A 169 1.35 -5.27 -14.56
N VAL A 170 2.13 -4.69 -13.67
CA VAL A 170 2.13 -5.09 -12.26
C VAL A 170 2.06 -3.90 -11.32
N GLY A 171 1.37 -4.06 -10.20
CA GLY A 171 1.27 -3.00 -9.20
C GLY A 171 1.16 -3.49 -7.76
N ILE A 172 1.54 -2.59 -6.86
CA ILE A 172 1.52 -2.71 -5.41
C ILE A 172 0.78 -1.50 -4.86
N VAL A 173 -0.24 -1.76 -4.03
CA VAL A 173 -0.97 -0.79 -3.23
C VAL A 173 -0.92 -1.26 -1.79
N THR A 174 -0.52 -0.40 -0.86
CA THR A 174 -0.52 -0.71 0.57
C THR A 174 -0.75 0.54 1.41
N THR A 175 -1.34 0.40 2.59
CA THR A 175 -1.37 1.46 3.62
C THR A 175 -0.08 1.51 4.45
N THR A 176 0.82 0.55 4.28
CA THR A 176 2.13 0.53 4.95
C THR A 176 3.18 1.28 4.13
N ARG A 177 4.43 1.31 4.61
CA ARG A 177 5.56 1.63 3.73
C ARG A 177 5.64 0.59 2.60
N VAL A 178 5.88 1.00 1.36
CA VAL A 178 5.99 0.03 0.22
C VAL A 178 7.16 -0.95 0.36
N GLN A 179 8.09 -0.67 1.28
CA GLN A 179 9.20 -1.52 1.71
C GLN A 179 8.86 -2.47 2.88
N HIS A 180 7.59 -2.48 3.35
CA HIS A 180 7.18 -3.39 4.42
C HIS A 180 7.25 -4.84 3.96
N ALA A 181 7.04 -5.77 4.89
CA ALA A 181 7.27 -7.18 4.61
C ALA A 181 6.32 -7.76 3.55
N SER A 182 5.02 -7.52 3.67
CA SER A 182 4.03 -8.04 2.72
C SER A 182 4.24 -7.53 1.28
N PRO A 183 4.39 -6.21 1.02
CA PRO A 183 4.69 -5.72 -0.32
C PRO A 183 6.12 -6.07 -0.74
N GLY A 184 7.07 -6.03 0.19
CA GLY A 184 8.48 -6.37 -0.02
C GLY A 184 8.67 -7.79 -0.53
N ALA A 185 7.90 -8.76 -0.04
CA ALA A 185 7.94 -10.14 -0.54
C ALA A 185 7.53 -10.27 -2.03
N ALA A 186 6.89 -9.27 -2.61
CA ALA A 186 6.51 -9.28 -4.01
C ALA A 186 7.68 -8.94 -4.96
N TYR A 187 8.77 -8.34 -4.47
CA TYR A 187 9.87 -7.89 -5.33
C TYR A 187 11.27 -8.03 -4.73
N ALA A 188 11.41 -8.14 -3.41
CA ALA A 188 12.68 -8.20 -2.72
C ALA A 188 13.07 -9.62 -2.30
N HIS A 189 14.36 -9.88 -2.34
CA HIS A 189 15.03 -11.04 -1.79
C HIS A 189 15.94 -10.54 -0.66
N SER A 190 15.49 -10.70 0.59
CA SER A 190 16.20 -10.16 1.76
C SER A 190 16.21 -11.12 2.94
N ALA A 191 17.40 -11.32 3.50
CA ALA A 191 17.58 -12.11 4.73
C ALA A 191 17.00 -11.40 5.98
N SER A 192 16.53 -10.16 5.86
CA SER A 192 15.85 -9.45 6.94
C SER A 192 14.82 -8.47 6.41
N ARG A 193 13.57 -8.61 6.86
CA ARG A 193 12.48 -7.65 6.61
C ARG A 193 12.75 -6.24 7.14
N SER A 194 13.75 -6.07 8.00
CA SER A 194 14.09 -4.77 8.61
C SER A 194 15.11 -3.96 7.82
N TRP A 195 15.63 -4.47 6.70
CA TRP A 195 16.60 -3.78 5.85
C TRP A 195 15.91 -2.84 4.86
N TYR A 196 15.09 -1.90 5.36
CA TYR A 196 14.29 -0.99 4.53
C TYR A 196 15.16 -0.08 3.65
N ALA A 197 16.16 0.56 4.23
CA ALA A 197 17.22 1.29 3.56
C ALA A 197 18.61 0.79 4.02
N ASP A 198 19.66 1.18 3.29
CA ASP A 198 21.06 0.91 3.65
C ASP A 198 21.39 1.34 5.10
N ALA A 199 20.72 2.40 5.57
CA ALA A 199 20.81 2.90 6.94
C ALA A 199 20.43 1.87 8.02
N ASN A 200 19.54 0.91 7.70
CA ASN A 200 19.05 -0.14 8.59
C ASN A 200 19.88 -1.44 8.50
N MET A 201 20.86 -1.49 7.59
CA MET A 201 21.64 -2.71 7.36
C MET A 201 22.89 -2.74 8.25
N PRO A 202 23.27 -3.92 8.77
CA PRO A 202 24.56 -4.09 9.42
C PRO A 202 25.68 -3.94 8.37
N LYS A 203 26.84 -3.42 8.80
CA LYS A 203 27.98 -3.18 7.90
C LYS A 203 28.44 -4.45 7.18
N GLU A 204 28.32 -5.58 7.86
CA GLU A 204 28.66 -6.90 7.34
C GLU A 204 27.76 -7.26 6.15
N ALA A 205 26.44 -6.98 6.22
CA ALA A 205 25.52 -7.27 5.13
C ALA A 205 25.77 -6.39 3.91
N LEU A 206 26.08 -5.10 4.12
CA LEU A 206 26.45 -4.18 3.04
C LEU A 206 27.75 -4.63 2.35
N ARG A 207 28.76 -5.04 3.14
CA ARG A 207 30.03 -5.57 2.62
C ARG A 207 29.84 -6.89 1.87
N ASP A 208 28.95 -7.75 2.35
CA ASP A 208 28.64 -9.04 1.74
C ASP A 208 27.73 -8.91 0.49
N GLY A 209 27.36 -7.69 0.11
CA GLY A 209 26.71 -7.39 -1.18
C GLY A 209 25.19 -7.38 -1.15
N CYS A 210 24.55 -7.60 0.01
CA CYS A 210 23.09 -7.47 0.09
C CYS A 210 22.66 -6.03 -0.17
N LYS A 211 21.50 -5.90 -0.81
CA LYS A 211 20.86 -4.62 -1.09
C LYS A 211 19.64 -4.43 -0.20
N ASP A 212 19.41 -3.19 0.22
CA ASP A 212 18.23 -2.84 1.00
C ASP A 212 16.94 -2.97 0.17
N ILE A 213 15.80 -3.08 0.85
CA ILE A 213 14.51 -3.32 0.24
C ILE A 213 14.11 -2.14 -0.68
N ALA A 214 14.40 -0.89 -0.30
CA ALA A 214 14.13 0.27 -1.14
C ALA A 214 14.94 0.23 -2.45
N TYR A 215 16.21 -0.17 -2.42
CA TYR A 215 17.00 -0.40 -3.63
C TYR A 215 16.37 -1.49 -4.49
N GLN A 216 16.02 -2.62 -3.88
CA GLN A 216 15.39 -3.75 -4.60
C GLN A 216 14.04 -3.39 -5.24
N LEU A 217 13.27 -2.49 -4.64
CA LEU A 217 12.01 -1.97 -5.22
C LEU A 217 12.22 -1.31 -6.59
N VAL A 218 13.34 -0.60 -6.76
CA VAL A 218 13.65 0.12 -8.00
C VAL A 218 14.30 -0.79 -9.04
N HIS A 219 15.07 -1.78 -8.59
CA HIS A 219 16.00 -2.52 -9.45
C HIS A 219 15.58 -3.96 -9.80
N ASN A 220 14.85 -4.67 -8.94
CA ASN A 220 14.62 -6.10 -9.16
C ASN A 220 13.54 -6.37 -10.21
N THR A 221 12.43 -5.66 -10.13
CA THR A 221 11.28 -5.84 -11.04
C THR A 221 10.78 -4.49 -11.51
N ASP A 222 10.46 -4.39 -12.79
CA ASP A 222 9.82 -3.21 -13.35
C ASP A 222 8.34 -3.15 -12.95
N ILE A 223 8.02 -2.36 -11.93
CA ILE A 223 6.67 -2.21 -11.38
C ILE A 223 5.98 -0.98 -11.95
N ASN A 224 4.80 -1.15 -12.55
CA ASN A 224 4.05 -0.07 -13.18
C ASN A 224 3.36 0.84 -12.17
N VAL A 225 2.88 0.31 -11.04
CA VAL A 225 2.20 1.12 -10.01
C VAL A 225 2.72 0.77 -8.62
N ILE A 226 3.23 1.76 -7.90
CA ILE A 226 3.70 1.64 -6.52
C ILE A 226 2.99 2.74 -5.71
N LEU A 227 2.07 2.35 -4.82
CA LEU A 227 1.28 3.28 -3.99
C LEU A 227 1.31 2.83 -2.53
N GLY A 228 1.65 3.76 -1.64
CA GLY A 228 1.75 3.55 -0.20
C GLY A 228 2.66 4.60 0.45
N GLY A 229 3.11 4.35 1.67
CA GLY A 229 4.10 5.19 2.35
C GLY A 229 5.55 4.82 2.02
N GLY A 230 6.50 5.40 2.77
CA GLY A 230 7.89 4.97 2.81
C GLY A 230 8.88 5.91 2.15
N ARG A 231 8.56 7.22 2.05
CA ARG A 231 9.45 8.24 1.43
C ARG A 231 10.84 8.25 2.04
N MET A 232 10.94 8.12 3.36
CA MET A 232 12.20 8.32 4.10
C MET A 232 13.30 7.31 3.72
N TYR A 233 12.95 6.17 3.13
CA TYR A 233 13.89 5.13 2.72
C TYR A 233 14.46 5.34 1.31
N MET A 234 13.89 6.27 0.56
CA MET A 234 14.18 6.47 -0.86
C MET A 234 15.16 7.62 -1.12
N THR A 235 15.29 8.57 -0.19
CA THR A 235 16.09 9.80 -0.38
C THR A 235 17.32 9.85 0.54
N PRO A 236 18.35 10.63 0.15
CA PRO A 236 19.57 10.81 0.93
C PRO A 236 19.31 11.31 2.35
N ARG A 237 20.22 10.99 3.27
CA ARG A 237 20.13 11.43 4.65
C ARG A 237 19.99 12.95 4.75
N ARG A 238 19.02 13.42 5.55
CA ARG A 238 18.69 14.84 5.78
C ARG A 238 17.95 15.53 4.63
N THR A 239 17.56 14.83 3.57
CA THR A 239 16.61 15.39 2.59
C THR A 239 15.29 15.68 3.30
N PRO A 240 14.81 16.95 3.33
CA PRO A 240 13.55 17.29 3.98
C PRO A 240 12.37 16.53 3.37
N ASP A 241 11.49 16.02 4.23
CA ASP A 241 10.24 15.43 3.75
C ASP A 241 9.32 16.52 3.17
N PRO A 242 8.68 16.30 2.00
CA PRO A 242 7.87 17.34 1.36
C PRO A 242 6.61 17.73 2.14
N GLU A 243 6.08 16.85 2.98
CA GLU A 243 4.88 17.11 3.79
C GLU A 243 5.25 17.60 5.19
N TYR A 244 6.38 17.14 5.73
CA TYR A 244 6.88 17.51 7.05
C TYR A 244 8.29 18.15 6.99
N PRO A 245 8.47 19.28 6.27
CA PRO A 245 9.80 19.86 6.04
C PRO A 245 10.48 20.37 7.33
N GLU A 246 9.68 20.67 8.35
CA GLU A 246 10.14 21.18 9.65
C GLU A 246 10.40 20.09 10.69
N ASP A 247 10.15 18.81 10.37
CA ASP A 247 10.42 17.68 11.27
C ASP A 247 11.59 16.82 10.74
N PRO A 248 12.81 17.01 11.27
CA PRO A 248 13.98 16.25 10.87
C PRO A 248 13.85 14.72 11.08
N ALA A 249 12.91 14.26 11.90
CA ALA A 249 12.66 12.83 12.10
C ALA A 249 12.01 12.16 10.86
N GLN A 250 11.35 12.94 10.00
CA GLN A 250 10.74 12.45 8.75
C GLN A 250 11.68 12.47 7.55
N ASN A 251 12.85 13.10 7.69
CA ASN A 251 13.79 13.27 6.60
C ASN A 251 14.29 11.94 6.05
N GLY A 252 14.80 12.00 4.82
CA GLY A 252 15.50 10.89 4.17
C GLY A 252 16.56 10.26 5.08
N THR A 253 16.71 8.94 4.96
CA THR A 253 17.55 8.13 5.84
C THR A 253 18.79 7.56 5.16
N ARG A 254 18.82 7.52 3.82
CA ARG A 254 19.85 6.78 3.07
C ARG A 254 21.26 7.31 3.31
N LYS A 255 22.21 6.46 3.67
CA LYS A 255 23.60 6.85 3.98
C LYS A 255 24.53 6.80 2.77
N ASP A 256 24.12 6.08 1.73
CA ASP A 256 24.83 5.96 0.44
C ASP A 256 24.70 7.18 -0.48
N GLY A 257 23.84 8.14 -0.13
CA GLY A 257 23.65 9.37 -0.90
C GLY A 257 22.81 9.20 -2.16
N LEU A 258 22.20 8.03 -2.37
CA LEU A 258 21.33 7.77 -3.52
C LEU A 258 19.96 8.44 -3.34
N ASP A 259 19.44 8.97 -4.44
CA ASP A 259 18.03 9.36 -4.57
C ASP A 259 17.35 8.34 -5.49
N LEU A 260 16.78 7.30 -4.88
CA LEU A 260 16.17 6.18 -5.60
C LEU A 260 14.90 6.58 -6.37
N ILE A 261 14.27 7.68 -5.97
CA ILE A 261 13.13 8.25 -6.68
C ILE A 261 13.60 8.88 -7.98
N ALA A 262 14.62 9.74 -7.90
CA ALA A 262 15.19 10.38 -9.07
C ALA A 262 15.74 9.33 -10.05
N GLU A 263 16.38 8.29 -9.53
CA GLU A 263 16.86 7.15 -10.31
C GLU A 263 15.70 6.42 -11.00
N TRP A 264 14.65 6.05 -10.28
CA TRP A 264 13.48 5.36 -10.84
C TRP A 264 12.76 6.18 -11.92
N LEU A 265 12.64 7.49 -11.73
CA LEU A 265 12.06 8.43 -12.71
C LEU A 265 12.93 8.53 -13.96
N SER A 266 14.24 8.65 -13.80
CA SER A 266 15.18 8.77 -14.93
C SER A 266 15.25 7.50 -15.79
N ALA A 267 15.04 6.34 -15.17
CA ALA A 267 15.11 5.06 -15.85
C ALA A 267 13.88 4.74 -16.73
N LYS A 268 12.78 5.48 -16.60
CA LYS A 268 11.47 5.08 -17.16
C LYS A 268 10.80 6.22 -17.93
N GLN A 269 10.56 6.00 -19.22
CA GLN A 269 9.81 6.95 -20.05
C GLN A 269 8.33 6.98 -19.61
N GLY A 270 7.81 8.17 -19.31
CA GLY A 270 6.43 8.33 -18.85
C GLY A 270 6.21 7.96 -17.37
N ALA A 271 7.29 7.88 -16.59
CA ALA A 271 7.20 7.72 -15.14
C ALA A 271 6.80 9.02 -14.44
N ARG A 272 5.98 8.88 -13.40
CA ARG A 272 5.53 9.98 -12.55
C ARG A 272 5.62 9.58 -11.07
N TYR A 273 5.92 10.56 -10.24
CA TYR A 273 5.98 10.46 -8.78
C TYR A 273 4.92 11.47 -8.23
N VAL A 274 4.11 11.15 -7.17
CA VAL A 274 3.46 12.12 -6.21
C VAL A 274 3.27 11.69 -4.75
N TRP A 275 3.28 12.66 -3.83
CA TRP A 275 3.22 12.43 -2.39
C TRP A 275 1.89 12.81 -1.75
N ASP A 276 0.98 13.49 -2.45
CA ASP A 276 -0.30 13.93 -1.89
C ASP A 276 -1.50 13.50 -2.74
N LYS A 277 -2.69 13.57 -2.18
CA LYS A 277 -3.96 13.25 -2.83
C LYS A 277 -4.26 14.19 -4.01
N LYS A 278 -3.88 15.46 -3.92
CA LYS A 278 -4.13 16.42 -5.01
C LYS A 278 -3.26 16.12 -6.22
N GLY A 279 -1.95 15.95 -6.01
CA GLY A 279 -1.06 15.40 -7.01
C GLY A 279 -1.69 14.15 -7.53
N LEU A 280 -2.13 13.27 -6.61
CA LEU A 280 -2.78 12.05 -6.98
C LEU A 280 -3.88 12.35 -8.02
N ASP A 281 -4.94 13.06 -7.68
CA ASP A 281 -6.10 13.24 -8.56
C ASP A 281 -5.78 13.81 -9.96
N ALA A 282 -4.63 14.47 -10.13
CA ALA A 282 -4.17 15.03 -11.40
C ALA A 282 -3.41 14.07 -12.35
N VAL A 283 -3.23 12.79 -12.01
CA VAL A 283 -2.75 11.80 -13.01
C VAL A 283 -3.82 11.56 -14.07
N GLU A 284 -3.49 12.00 -15.29
CA GLU A 284 -4.16 11.57 -16.51
C GLU A 284 -3.77 10.11 -16.83
N ASP A 285 -4.76 9.23 -16.71
CA ASP A 285 -4.59 7.78 -16.71
C ASP A 285 -4.00 7.23 -18.01
N ASP A 286 -4.19 7.90 -19.14
CA ASP A 286 -3.72 7.52 -20.47
C ASP A 286 -2.26 7.94 -20.73
N SER A 287 -1.76 8.96 -20.04
CA SER A 287 -0.43 9.54 -20.26
C SER A 287 0.72 8.88 -19.48
N VAL A 288 0.41 8.08 -18.47
CA VAL A 288 1.41 7.55 -17.51
C VAL A 288 1.67 6.07 -17.76
N SER A 289 2.92 5.67 -17.99
CA SER A 289 3.28 4.24 -18.14
C SER A 289 3.67 3.61 -16.80
N HIS A 290 4.24 4.42 -15.90
CA HIS A 290 4.73 4.02 -14.58
C HIS A 290 4.38 5.09 -13.54
N LEU A 291 3.94 4.65 -12.37
CA LEU A 291 3.50 5.51 -11.30
C LEU A 291 4.08 5.08 -9.95
N MET A 292 4.86 5.93 -9.32
CA MET A 292 5.39 5.75 -7.97
C MET A 292 4.84 6.87 -7.08
N GLY A 293 3.62 6.69 -6.57
CA GLY A 293 2.79 7.85 -6.23
C GLY A 293 2.35 8.63 -7.49
N LYS A 294 1.21 9.31 -7.46
CA LYS A 294 0.37 9.73 -8.61
C LYS A 294 0.55 11.18 -9.14
N SER A 295 1.29 11.48 -10.22
CA SER A 295 1.45 12.79 -10.99
C SER A 295 0.65 14.10 -10.70
N ILE A 296 1.34 15.25 -10.71
CA ILE A 296 0.79 16.51 -11.31
C ILE A 296 1.44 16.83 -12.67
N THR A 297 0.63 17.28 -13.60
CA THR A 297 1.02 17.71 -14.95
C THR A 297 1.75 19.05 -14.89
N VAL A 298 2.98 19.09 -15.41
CA VAL A 298 3.60 20.35 -15.83
C VAL A 298 2.93 20.74 -17.13
N CYS A 299 2.16 21.84 -17.12
CA CYS A 299 1.73 22.49 -18.35
C CYS A 299 2.98 22.84 -19.16
N ALA A 300 3.20 22.12 -20.25
CA ALA A 300 4.05 22.62 -21.31
C ALA A 300 3.40 23.91 -21.82
N THR A 301 4.09 25.03 -21.66
CA THR A 301 3.76 26.25 -22.40
C THR A 301 4.01 25.97 -23.88
N GLY A 302 2.96 25.52 -24.55
CA GLY A 302 2.90 25.36 -25.99
C GLY A 302 3.18 26.70 -26.66
N ASN A 303 4.28 26.73 -27.38
CA ASN A 303 4.68 27.80 -28.29
C ASN A 303 3.65 27.90 -29.44
N THR A 304 2.78 28.91 -29.40
CA THR A 304 2.06 29.36 -30.60
C THR A 304 2.70 30.64 -31.12
N SER A 305 3.62 30.47 -32.06
CA SER A 305 4.01 31.53 -32.98
C SER A 305 3.07 31.52 -34.19
N SER A 306 2.23 32.54 -34.34
CA SER A 306 2.17 33.37 -35.55
C SER A 306 1.05 34.41 -35.47
N SER A 307 1.45 35.65 -35.20
CA SER A 307 1.31 36.76 -36.14
C SER A 307 0.84 38.06 -35.47
N SER A 308 1.62 39.09 -35.80
CA SER A 308 1.23 40.48 -35.92
C SER A 308 1.41 41.41 -34.70
N ARG A 309 2.19 42.46 -35.00
CA ARG A 309 2.22 43.82 -34.43
C ARG A 309 3.19 44.10 -33.28
N LEU A 310 4.40 44.47 -33.73
CA LEU A 310 5.12 45.68 -33.33
C LEU A 310 4.33 46.65 -32.44
N ARG A 311 4.90 47.00 -31.28
CA ARG A 311 5.01 48.37 -30.78
C ARG A 311 6.10 48.45 -29.71
N GLU A 312 7.00 49.40 -29.94
CA GLU A 312 8.03 49.89 -29.04
C GLU A 312 7.42 50.48 -27.76
N CYS A 313 8.17 50.45 -26.65
CA CYS A 313 8.45 51.65 -25.86
C CYS A 313 9.60 51.42 -24.86
N TRP A 314 10.45 52.45 -24.76
CA TRP A 314 11.75 52.52 -24.10
C TRP A 314 11.64 53.05 -22.63
N TRP A 315 12.61 52.61 -21.82
CA TRP A 315 13.25 53.19 -20.62
C TRP A 315 12.55 53.44 -19.27
N GLY A 316 13.25 53.00 -18.21
CA GLY A 316 13.17 53.52 -16.85
C GLY A 316 14.04 52.74 -15.86
N HIS A 317 15.21 53.28 -15.51
CA HIS A 317 16.08 52.80 -14.42
C HIS A 317 15.34 52.73 -13.07
N LYS A 318 15.52 51.63 -12.32
CA LYS A 318 15.61 51.63 -10.84
C LYS A 318 16.12 50.27 -10.31
N ALA A 319 17.11 50.37 -9.41
CA ALA A 319 17.55 49.45 -8.36
C ALA A 319 17.56 47.94 -8.65
N ALA A 320 18.76 47.35 -8.61
CA ALA A 320 18.95 45.90 -8.55
C ALA A 320 18.48 45.35 -7.19
N PRO A 321 17.56 44.37 -7.15
CA PRO A 321 17.42 43.49 -6.01
C PRO A 321 18.36 42.30 -6.17
N VAL A 322 18.99 41.93 -5.05
CA VAL A 322 19.72 40.69 -4.85
C VAL A 322 18.91 39.52 -5.44
N ARG A 323 19.46 38.86 -6.46
CA ARG A 323 18.91 37.59 -6.98
C ARG A 323 19.09 36.53 -5.88
N THR A 324 18.04 36.29 -5.11
CA THR A 324 17.88 34.99 -4.46
C THR A 324 17.79 33.94 -5.58
N PRO A 325 18.53 32.82 -5.50
CA PRO A 325 18.32 31.73 -6.44
C PRO A 325 16.86 31.26 -6.29
N PRO A 326 16.17 30.91 -7.39
CA PRO A 326 14.83 30.36 -7.31
C PRO A 326 14.84 29.13 -6.37
N PRO A 327 13.77 28.91 -5.57
CA PRO A 327 13.67 27.69 -4.78
C PRO A 327 13.80 26.51 -5.75
N ARG A 328 14.77 25.63 -5.45
CA ARG A 328 14.97 24.39 -6.22
C ARG A 328 13.66 23.60 -6.15
N PRO A 329 13.08 23.18 -7.29
CA PRO A 329 11.85 22.41 -7.27
C PRO A 329 12.13 21.04 -6.63
N THR A 330 11.47 20.77 -5.51
CA THR A 330 11.48 19.46 -4.85
C THR A 330 10.63 18.46 -5.66
N PRO A 331 11.07 17.21 -5.89
CA PRO A 331 10.32 16.25 -6.68
C PRO A 331 9.22 15.55 -5.84
N PRO A 332 7.96 15.39 -6.33
CA PRO A 332 6.86 14.92 -5.49
C PRO A 332 6.52 13.40 -5.58
N GLY A 333 6.24 12.59 -4.50
CA GLY A 333 5.97 11.10 -4.47
C GLY A 333 5.84 10.31 -3.13
N LEU A 334 5.20 9.12 -3.05
CA LEU A 334 4.82 8.29 -1.83
C LEU A 334 4.07 9.08 -0.72
N PHE A 335 3.03 8.51 -0.07
CA PHE A 335 2.06 9.33 0.71
C PHE A 335 2.49 9.72 2.12
N GLU A 336 3.41 8.98 2.75
CA GLU A 336 3.92 9.30 4.08
C GLU A 336 5.42 8.96 4.18
N PRO A 337 6.19 9.53 5.13
CA PRO A 337 7.60 9.22 5.36
C PRO A 337 7.81 7.73 5.61
N LYS A 338 6.89 7.10 6.35
CA LYS A 338 6.94 5.72 6.79
C LYS A 338 5.67 4.97 6.42
N ASP A 339 4.82 4.62 7.38
CA ASP A 339 3.55 3.95 7.13
C ASP A 339 2.47 5.04 6.95
N MET A 340 1.41 4.78 6.19
CA MET A 340 0.32 5.75 6.06
C MET A 340 -0.42 5.91 7.40
N LYS A 341 -1.08 7.05 7.59
CA LYS A 341 -1.95 7.25 8.76
C LYS A 341 -3.12 6.25 8.72
N TYR A 342 -3.53 5.75 9.89
CA TYR A 342 -4.77 4.99 10.03
C TYR A 342 -5.96 5.76 9.45
N GLU A 343 -6.95 5.06 8.91
CA GLU A 343 -8.11 5.70 8.24
C GLU A 343 -8.83 6.72 9.16
N LEU A 344 -8.97 6.42 10.45
CA LEU A 344 -9.57 7.34 11.44
C LEU A 344 -8.78 8.65 11.63
N ASN A 345 -7.47 8.64 11.35
CA ASN A 345 -6.57 9.78 11.48
C ASN A 345 -6.12 10.34 10.13
N ARG A 346 -6.63 9.79 9.02
CA ARG A 346 -6.25 10.17 7.66
C ARG A 346 -6.68 11.60 7.38
N ASN A 347 -5.77 12.42 6.86
CA ASN A 347 -6.15 13.72 6.34
C ASN A 347 -6.68 13.55 4.92
N ALA A 348 -7.99 13.56 4.75
CA ALA A 348 -8.63 13.32 3.46
C ALA A 348 -8.28 14.32 2.34
N SER A 349 -7.60 15.43 2.67
CA SER A 349 -7.11 16.39 1.67
C SER A 349 -5.71 16.05 1.14
N THR A 350 -4.87 15.41 1.94
CA THR A 350 -3.47 15.10 1.62
C THR A 350 -3.24 13.62 1.37
N ASP A 351 -3.99 12.75 2.03
CA ASP A 351 -3.80 11.31 2.01
C ASP A 351 -4.96 10.60 1.32
N PRO A 352 -4.73 9.78 0.29
CA PRO A 352 -5.78 8.93 -0.25
C PRO A 352 -6.15 7.77 0.67
N SER A 353 -7.40 7.35 0.54
CA SER A 353 -7.83 6.05 1.05
C SER A 353 -7.24 4.91 0.20
N ILE A 354 -7.17 3.72 0.80
CA ILE A 354 -6.81 2.49 0.07
C ILE A 354 -7.72 2.21 -1.13
N VAL A 355 -8.99 2.60 -1.05
CA VAL A 355 -9.96 2.50 -2.14
C VAL A 355 -9.54 3.38 -3.31
N GLU A 356 -9.22 4.65 -3.06
CA GLU A 356 -8.77 5.60 -4.10
C GLU A 356 -7.44 5.16 -4.75
N MET A 357 -6.50 4.64 -3.95
CA MET A 357 -5.25 4.10 -4.46
C MET A 357 -5.49 2.86 -5.35
N THR A 358 -6.34 1.94 -4.90
CA THR A 358 -6.70 0.72 -5.63
C THR A 358 -7.39 1.05 -6.95
N GLU A 359 -8.35 1.96 -6.93
CA GLU A 359 -9.03 2.41 -8.14
C GLU A 359 -8.06 3.00 -9.16
N LYS A 360 -7.15 3.89 -8.74
CA LYS A 360 -6.16 4.46 -9.66
C LYS A 360 -5.24 3.37 -10.20
N ALA A 361 -4.76 2.45 -9.36
CA ALA A 361 -3.93 1.34 -9.81
C ALA A 361 -4.63 0.52 -10.90
N ILE A 362 -5.90 0.15 -10.69
CA ILE A 362 -6.68 -0.60 -11.69
C ILE A 362 -6.83 0.21 -12.99
N ARG A 363 -7.12 1.52 -12.93
CA ARG A 363 -7.26 2.37 -14.12
C ARG A 363 -5.99 2.41 -14.97
N ILE A 364 -4.82 2.46 -14.34
CA ILE A 364 -3.51 2.47 -15.00
C ILE A 364 -3.16 1.08 -15.54
N LEU A 365 -3.31 0.04 -14.72
CA LEU A 365 -2.86 -1.33 -15.05
C LEU A 365 -3.75 -2.00 -16.11
N ARG A 366 -5.06 -1.72 -16.13
CA ARG A 366 -6.00 -2.36 -17.07
C ARG A 366 -5.76 -2.01 -18.54
N ARG A 367 -4.94 -0.99 -18.82
CA ARG A 367 -4.59 -0.56 -20.19
C ARG A 367 -3.72 -1.59 -20.90
N ASN A 368 -2.99 -2.45 -20.17
CA ASN A 368 -2.20 -3.49 -20.78
C ASN A 368 -3.12 -4.59 -21.37
N PRO A 369 -3.07 -4.85 -22.70
CA PRO A 369 -3.92 -5.86 -23.32
C PRO A 369 -3.63 -7.29 -22.84
N ASN A 370 -2.42 -7.56 -22.32
CA ASN A 370 -2.05 -8.84 -21.70
C ASN A 370 -2.61 -9.02 -20.29
N GLY A 371 -3.20 -7.96 -19.71
CA GLY A 371 -3.74 -7.92 -18.36
C GLY A 371 -2.71 -7.51 -17.32
N PHE A 372 -3.06 -7.69 -16.04
CA PHE A 372 -2.24 -7.22 -14.93
C PHE A 372 -2.25 -8.14 -13.71
N PHE A 373 -1.24 -7.96 -12.85
CA PHE A 373 -1.24 -8.42 -11.46
C PHE A 373 -1.28 -7.20 -10.53
N LEU A 374 -2.16 -7.21 -9.53
CA LEU A 374 -2.25 -6.15 -8.53
C LEU A 374 -2.26 -6.77 -7.13
N PHE A 375 -1.30 -6.36 -6.30
CA PHE A 375 -1.29 -6.64 -4.87
C PHE A 375 -1.86 -5.43 -4.12
N VAL A 376 -2.84 -5.66 -3.24
CA VAL A 376 -3.46 -4.64 -2.39
C VAL A 376 -3.39 -5.12 -0.95
N GLU A 377 -2.76 -4.34 -0.07
CA GLU A 377 -2.63 -4.63 1.35
C GLU A 377 -3.24 -3.54 2.22
N ASP A 378 -3.91 -3.96 3.30
CA ASP A 378 -4.23 -3.10 4.45
C ASP A 378 -3.64 -3.72 5.73
N GLU A 379 -2.95 -2.93 6.56
CA GLU A 379 -2.38 -3.33 7.86
C GLU A 379 -3.13 -2.73 9.06
#